data_AF-A0A6G1K1X8-F1
#
_entry.id   AF-A0A6G1K1X8-F1
#
_cell.length_a   1.000
_cell.length_b   1.000
_cell.length_c   1.000
_cell.angle_alpha   90.00
_cell.angle_beta   90.00
_cell.angle_gamma   90.00
#
_symmetry.space_group_name_H-M   'P 1'
#
loop_
_entity.id
_entity.type
_entity.pdbx_description
1 polymer ?
#
loop_
_entity_poly.entity_id
_entity_poly.type
_entity_poly.pdbx_seq_one_letter_code
_entity_poly.pdbx_strand_id
1 'polypeptide(L)' 'MSSHQDELLLSLQSSLRNALHTFGPTSVQYANISKTVDEHMAKTALQALTQKHDGSQTEEAKPWGGRLVFRVKGQ' A
#
# COMPACT_ATOMS: atom_id res chain seq x y z
N MET A 1 16.48 7.72 -1.59
CA MET A 1 15.42 8.75 -1.60
C MET A 1 14.20 8.07 -1.03
N SER A 2 13.81 8.41 0.21
CA SER A 2 12.60 7.91 0.86
C SER A 2 11.39 8.20 -0.03
N SER A 3 10.44 7.26 -0.12
CA SER A 3 9.17 7.55 -0.80
C SER A 3 8.42 8.59 0.04
N HIS A 4 7.66 9.49 -0.60
CA HIS A 4 6.81 10.46 0.11
C HIS A 4 5.84 9.76 1.09
N GLN A 5 5.48 8.51 0.79
CA GLN A 5 4.63 7.67 1.64
C GLN A 5 5.34 7.22 2.92
N ASP A 6 6.66 6.99 2.86
CA ASP A 6 7.48 6.65 4.02
C ASP A 6 7.65 7.87 4.95
N GLU A 7 7.84 9.05 4.37
CA GLU A 7 7.98 10.30 5.12
C GLU A 7 6.69 10.68 5.87
N LEU A 8 5.54 10.50 5.22
CA LEU A 8 4.24 10.70 5.85
C LEU A 8 4.02 9.70 7.01
N LEU A 9 4.32 8.43 6.79
CA LEU A 9 4.18 7.41 7.83
C LEU A 9 5.07 7.71 9.04
N LEU A 10 6.33 8.11 8.81
CA LEU A 10 7.26 8.49 9.88
C LEU A 10 6.75 9.70 10.66
N SER A 11 6.20 10.71 9.97
CA SER A 11 5.60 11.89 10.60
C SER A 11 4.41 11.52 11.49
N LEU A 12 3.50 10.68 10.99
CA LEU A 12 2.32 10.21 11.74
C LEU A 12 2.73 9.40 12.98
N GLN A 13 3.71 8.50 12.84
CA GLN A 13 4.23 7.71 13.96
C GLN A 13 4.91 8.59 15.03
N SER A 14 5.64 9.63 14.59
CA SER A 14 6.23 10.62 15.50
C SER A 14 5.14 11.38 16.28
N SER A 15 4.11 11.84 15.58
CA SER A 15 2.95 12.51 16.18
C SER A 15 2.23 11.60 17.19
N LEU A 16 2.07 10.31 16.89
CA LEU A 16 1.45 9.34 17.80
C LEU A 16 2.25 9.18 19.11
N ARG A 17 3.58 9.06 19.02
CA ARG A 17 4.44 8.99 20.21
C ARG A 17 4.36 10.26 21.04
N ASN A 18 4.35 11.42 20.39
CA ASN A 18 4.23 12.70 21.07
C ASN A 18 2.87 12.84 21.78
N ALA A 19 1.79 12.41 21.13
CA ALA A 19 0.45 12.41 21.71
C ALA A 19 0.34 11.44 22.89
N LEU A 20 0.94 10.25 22.78
CA LEU A 20 1.02 9.28 23.87
C LEU A 20 1.71 9.87 25.09
N HIS A 21 2.87 10.52 24.88
CA HIS A 21 3.65 11.09 25.96
C HIS A 21 2.99 12.32 26.60
N THR A 22 2.27 13.13 25.81
CA THR A 22 1.65 14.38 26.28
C THR A 22 0.29 14.17 26.93
N PHE A 23 -0.57 13.36 26.31
CA PHE A 23 -1.98 13.22 26.69
C PHE A 23 -2.30 11.85 27.29
N GLY A 24 -1.44 10.85 27.09
CA GLY A 24 -1.67 9.48 27.56
C GLY A 24 -2.54 8.65 26.62
N PRO A 25 -2.56 7.32 26.84
CA PRO A 25 -3.20 6.36 25.93
C PRO A 25 -4.75 6.42 25.96
N THR A 26 -5.33 6.98 27.01
CA THR A 26 -6.80 7.11 27.16
C THR A 26 -7.34 8.42 26.60
N SER A 27 -6.47 9.29 26.05
CA SER A 27 -6.88 10.58 25.51
C SER A 27 -7.52 10.45 24.14
N VAL A 28 -8.47 11.34 23.85
CA VAL A 28 -9.12 11.45 22.54
C VAL A 28 -8.09 11.82 21.46
N GLN A 29 -7.11 12.65 21.80
CA GLN A 29 -6.04 13.08 20.90
C GLN A 29 -5.20 11.87 20.44
N TYR A 30 -4.75 11.04 21.39
CA TYR A 30 -4.02 9.82 21.07
C TYR A 30 -4.87 8.86 20.24
N ALA A 31 -6.13 8.63 20.63
CA ALA A 31 -7.04 7.74 19.91
C ALA A 31 -7.27 8.18 18.46
N ASN A 32 -7.47 9.47 18.22
CA ASN A 32 -7.68 10.01 16.87
C ASN A 32 -6.44 9.85 15.98
N ILE A 33 -5.25 10.12 16.52
CA ILE A 33 -4.00 9.95 15.76
C ILE A 33 -3.73 8.47 15.50
N SER A 34 -3.98 7.59 16.47
CA SER A 34 -3.84 6.13 16.30
C SER A 34 -4.71 5.64 15.15
N LYS A 35 -5.99 6.01 15.14
CA LYS A 35 -6.92 5.66 14.06
C LYS A 35 -6.43 6.14 12.69
N THR A 36 -5.84 7.34 12.64
CA THR A 36 -5.30 7.90 11.38
C THR A 36 -4.10 7.09 10.88
N VAL A 37 -3.21 6.65 11.77
CA VAL A 37 -2.08 5.77 11.45
C VAL A 37 -2.60 4.43 10.92
N ASP A 38 -3.57 3.83 11.61
CA ASP A 38 -4.16 2.54 11.23
C ASP A 38 -4.83 2.61 9.86
N GLU A 39 -5.62 3.65 9.60
CA GLU A 39 -6.25 3.88 8.30
C GLU A 39 -5.21 4.06 7.18
N HIS A 40 -4.12 4.79 7.43
CA HIS A 40 -3.05 4.97 6.45
C HIS A 40 -2.36 3.64 6.12
N MET A 41 -2.06 2.81 7.12
CA MET A 41 -1.47 1.49 6.93
C MET A 41 -2.41 0.55 6.18
N ALA A 42 -3.69 0.52 6.54
CA ALA A 42 -4.70 -0.27 5.85
C ALA A 42 -4.84 0.15 4.38
N LYS A 43 -4.93 1.46 4.09
CA LYS A 43 -4.98 1.99 2.72
C LYS A 43 -3.74 1.63 1.91
N THR A 44 -2.56 1.74 2.51
CA THR A 44 -1.29 1.38 1.86
C THR A 44 -1.24 -0.12 1.53
N ALA A 45 -1.67 -0.97 2.47
CA ALA A 45 -1.76 -2.41 2.24
C ALA A 45 -2.77 -2.75 1.13
N LEU A 46 -3.94 -2.12 1.13
CA LEU A 46 -4.95 -2.28 0.07
C LEU A 46 -4.42 -1.86 -1.30
N GLN A 47 -3.73 -0.71 -1.38
CA GLN A 47 -3.10 -0.26 -2.63
C GLN A 47 -2.05 -1.27 -3.13
N ALA A 48 -1.22 -1.79 -2.23
CA ALA A 48 -0.22 -2.80 -2.59
C ALA A 48 -0.86 -4.12 -3.08
N LEU A 49 -2.01 -4.50 -2.53
CA LEU A 49 -2.78 -5.67 -2.99
C LEU A 49 -3.41 -5.43 -4.37
N THR A 50 -4.03 -4.26 -4.58
CA THR A 50 -4.63 -3.89 -5.89
C THR A 50 -3.58 -3.80 -6.99
N GLN A 51 -2.42 -3.20 -6.71
CA GLN A 51 -1.31 -3.12 -7.68
C GLN A 51 -0.76 -4.50 -8.06
N LYS A 52 -0.74 -5.47 -7.14
CA LYS A 52 -0.35 -6.85 -7.45
C LYS A 52 -1.35 -7.56 -8.36
N HIS A 53 -2.63 -7.17 -8.34
CA HIS A 53 -3.67 -7.79 -9.16
C HIS A 53 -3.65 -7.30 -10.62
N ASP A 54 -3.18 -6.08 -10.87
CA ASP A 54 -3.05 -5.49 -12.22
C ASP A 54 -1.77 -5.93 -12.97
N GLY A 55 -0.86 -6.64 -12.29
CA GLY A 55 0.38 -7.17 -12.86
C GLY A 55 0.25 -8.51 -13.57
N SER A 56 -0.96 -9.02 -13.79
CA SER A 56 -1.17 -10.26 -14.55
C SER A 56 -1.06 -9.99 -16.06
N GLN A 57 0.19 -10.11 -16.56
CA GLN A 57 0.58 -10.36 -17.94
C GLN A 57 0.10 -9.37 -19.01
N THR A 58 0.88 -8.30 -19.21
CA THR A 58 1.17 -7.87 -20.58
C THR A 58 2.32 -8.74 -21.08
N GLU A 59 2.01 -9.94 -21.56
CA GLU A 59 2.94 -10.62 -22.47
C GLU A 59 3.17 -9.67 -23.65
N GLU A 60 4.43 -9.28 -23.83
CA GLU A 60 4.92 -8.66 -25.05
C GLU A 60 4.56 -9.58 -26.23
N ALA A 61 3.44 -9.28 -26.89
CA ALA A 61 3.06 -9.94 -28.13
C ALA A 61 4.07 -9.53 -29.21
N LYS A 62 5.20 -10.24 -29.28
CA LYS A 62 6.09 -10.15 -30.46
C LYS A 62 5.32 -10.69 -31.66
N PRO A 63 5.12 -9.89 -32.72
CA PRO A 63 4.50 -10.37 -33.94
C PRO A 63 5.50 -11.27 -34.67
N TRP A 64 5.44 -12.57 -34.46
CA TRP A 64 6.01 -13.53 -35.41
C TRP A 64 4.91 -13.89 -36.39
N GLY A 65 4.89 -13.19 -37.53
CA GLY A 65 4.19 -13.64 -38.73
C GLY A 65 2.69 -13.91 -38.58
N GLY A 66 1.89 -12.88 -38.30
CA GLY A 66 0.50 -12.79 -38.75
C GLY A 66 -0.53 -13.81 -38.23
N ARG A 67 -0.26 -14.58 -37.18
CA ARG A 67 -1.28 -15.48 -36.60
C ARG A 67 -1.11 -15.66 -35.10
N LEU A 68 -2.04 -15.12 -34.31
CA LEU A 68 -2.15 -15.42 -32.88
C LEU A 68 -2.59 -16.87 -32.70
N VAL A 69 -1.77 -17.68 -32.05
CA VAL A 69 -2.12 -19.05 -31.62
C VAL A 69 -2.00 -19.10 -30.11
N PHE A 70 -3.12 -19.19 -29.41
CA PHE A 70 -3.14 -19.39 -27.96
C PHE A 70 -2.92 -20.87 -27.66
N ARG A 71 -1.89 -21.19 -26.88
CA ARG A 71 -1.59 -22.55 -26.43
C ARG A 71 -2.12 -22.74 -25.00
N VAL A 72 -3.31 -23.34 -24.89
CA VAL A 72 -3.86 -23.82 -23.62
C VAL A 72 -3.03 -25.02 -23.16
N LYS A 73 -2.32 -24.90 -22.03
CA LYS A 73 -1.72 -26.05 -21.34
C LYS A 73 -2.73 -26.55 -20.30
N GLY A 74 -3.32 -27.71 -20.57
CA GLY A 74 -4.04 -28.50 -19.57
C GLY A 74 -3.22 -29.74 -19.22
N GLN A 75 -2.86 -29.87 -17.95
CA GLN A 75 -2.98 -31.06 -17.09
C GLN A 75 -2.31 -30.77 -15.76
#